data_AF-K8XDL6-F1
#
_entry.id   AF-K8XDL6-F1
#
_cell.length_a   1.000
_cell.length_b   1.000
_cell.length_c   1.000
_cell.angle_alpha   90.00
_cell.angle_beta   90.00
_cell.angle_gamma   90.00
#
_symmetry.space_group_name_H-M   'P 1'
#
loop_
_entity.id
_entity.type
_entity.pdbx_description
1 polymer ?
#
loop_
_entity_poly.entity_id
_entity_poly.type
_entity_poly.pdbx_seq_one_letter_code
_entity_poly.pdbx_strand_id
1 'polypeptide(L)'
;MSEPVATLISSTGDSVTVHGPGGTDTVLPVAVWQLSDARQVVVVGEGGPLIVADIDGAQLAEAIQSRWPGATMLERRTRPIASTGDPRAYDAVYCQLALDGSRCDPNYAELSAAGLHLAHA
;
A
#
# COMPACT_ATOMS: atom_id res chain seq x y z
N MET A 1 -19.10 -17.40 -15.83
CA MET A 1 -17.74 -17.17 -15.31
C MET A 1 -17.90 -16.23 -14.13
N SER A 2 -17.37 -16.57 -12.96
CA SER A 2 -17.44 -15.70 -11.78
C SER A 2 -16.59 -14.46 -12.01
N GLU A 3 -17.02 -13.31 -11.51
CA GLU A 3 -16.22 -12.08 -11.55
C GLU A 3 -14.93 -12.28 -10.75
N PRO A 4 -13.80 -11.69 -11.19
CA PRO A 4 -12.57 -11.71 -10.41
C PRO A 4 -12.77 -10.98 -9.08
N VAL A 5 -12.39 -11.61 -7.99
CA VAL A 5 -12.50 -11.10 -6.62
C VAL A 5 -11.11 -11.06 -5.98
N ALA A 6 -10.74 -9.93 -5.39
CA ALA A 6 -9.66 -9.88 -4.42
C ALA A 6 -10.22 -10.19 -3.02
N THR A 7 -9.57 -11.11 -2.31
CA THR A 7 -9.94 -11.47 -0.94
C THR A 7 -8.97 -10.84 0.02
N LEU A 8 -9.46 -10.08 0.99
CA LEU A 8 -8.65 -9.59 2.09
C LEU A 8 -8.31 -10.78 3.01
N ILE A 9 -7.05 -11.23 2.98
CA ILE A 9 -6.59 -12.42 3.70
C ILE A 9 -5.91 -12.08 5.03
N SER A 10 -5.51 -10.82 5.21
CA SER A 10 -5.15 -10.26 6.51
C SER A 10 -5.63 -8.82 6.58
N SER A 11 -6.60 -8.55 7.46
CA SER A 11 -7.41 -7.34 7.42
C SER A 11 -7.15 -6.31 8.51
N THR A 12 -6.42 -6.63 9.58
CA THR A 12 -6.05 -5.66 10.63
C THR A 12 -5.16 -6.32 11.68
N GLY A 13 -4.01 -5.72 11.99
CA GLY A 13 -3.06 -6.19 13.01
C GLY A 13 -1.70 -6.59 12.45
N ASP A 14 -1.58 -6.79 11.14
CA ASP A 14 -0.29 -6.91 10.50
C ASP A 14 0.37 -5.55 10.33
N SER A 15 1.67 -5.54 10.55
CA SER A 15 2.52 -4.38 10.35
C SER A 15 3.86 -4.78 9.74
N VAL A 16 4.52 -3.79 9.17
CA VAL A 16 5.95 -3.82 8.85
C VAL A 16 6.67 -2.78 9.69
N THR A 17 7.86 -3.14 10.16
CA THR A 17 8.74 -2.21 10.86
C THR A 17 9.82 -1.75 9.89
N VAL A 18 9.97 -0.45 9.75
CA VAL A 18 11.03 0.19 8.95
C VAL A 18 12.02 0.86 9.89
N HIS A 19 13.30 0.55 9.73
CA HIS A 19 14.38 1.00 10.61
C HIS A 19 14.98 2.33 10.13
N GLY A 20 14.45 3.43 10.65
CA GLY A 20 14.90 4.77 10.32
C GLY A 20 16.30 5.11 10.85
N PRO A 21 16.89 6.21 10.34
CA PRO A 21 18.21 6.67 10.77
C PRO A 21 18.24 6.95 12.28
N GLY A 22 19.37 6.60 12.92
CA GLY A 22 19.54 6.77 14.36
C GLY A 22 18.78 5.75 15.23
N GLY A 23 18.27 4.65 14.63
CA GLY A 23 17.57 3.58 15.36
C GLY A 23 16.11 3.89 15.67
N THR A 24 15.49 4.78 14.89
CA THR A 24 14.06 5.11 15.05
C THR A 24 13.23 4.13 14.24
N ASP A 25 12.50 3.24 14.91
CA ASP A 25 11.62 2.29 14.25
C ASP A 25 10.27 2.92 13.93
N THR A 26 9.84 2.80 12.67
CA THR A 26 8.49 3.16 12.24
C THR A 26 7.67 1.92 11.97
N VAL A 27 6.57 1.76 12.70
CA VAL A 27 5.64 0.64 12.51
C VAL A 27 4.48 1.10 11.64
N LEU A 28 4.30 0.45 10.49
CA LEU A 28 3.28 0.79 9.52
C LEU A 28 2.26 -0.35 9.42
N PRO A 29 0.95 -0.07 9.57
CA PRO A 29 -0.07 -1.08 9.38
C PRO A 29 -0.13 -1.50 7.92
N VAL A 30 -0.40 -2.79 7.68
CA VAL A 30 -0.58 -3.32 6.33
C VAL A 30 -1.85 -4.16 6.23
N ALA A 31 -2.47 -4.13 5.05
CA ALA A 31 -3.48 -5.10 4.64
C ALA A 31 -2.89 -6.00 3.55
N VAL A 32 -3.24 -7.29 3.59
CA VAL A 32 -2.79 -8.26 2.60
C VAL A 32 -3.99 -8.80 1.84
N TRP A 33 -3.97 -8.57 0.54
CA TRP A 33 -4.99 -9.04 -0.39
C TRP A 33 -4.45 -10.21 -1.21
N GLN A 34 -5.29 -11.21 -1.40
CA GLN A 34 -5.08 -12.30 -2.34
C GLN A 34 -5.91 -12.02 -3.58
N LEU A 35 -5.25 -11.82 -4.72
CA LEU A 35 -5.91 -11.62 -6.02
C LEU A 35 -6.45 -12.95 -6.57
N SER A 36 -7.33 -12.86 -7.56
CA SER A 36 -7.91 -14.04 -8.24
C SER A 36 -6.88 -14.92 -8.94
N ASP A 37 -5.73 -14.37 -9.32
CA ASP A 37 -4.62 -15.07 -9.96
C ASP A 37 -3.57 -15.60 -8.95
N ALA A 38 -3.93 -15.64 -7.66
CA ALA A 38 -3.07 -16.05 -6.55
C ALA A 38 -1.86 -15.15 -6.26
N ARG A 39 -1.75 -13.96 -6.88
CA ARG A 39 -0.79 -12.95 -6.44
C ARG A 39 -1.24 -12.27 -5.15
N GLN A 40 -0.26 -11.89 -4.33
CA GLN A 40 -0.50 -11.11 -3.12
C GLN A 40 -0.25 -9.64 -3.39
N VAL A 41 -1.12 -8.79 -2.84
CA VAL A 41 -0.92 -7.35 -2.79
C VAL A 41 -0.84 -6.93 -1.33
N VAL A 42 0.26 -6.29 -0.95
CA VAL A 42 0.44 -5.71 0.38
C VAL A 42 0.20 -4.21 0.25
N VAL A 43 -0.78 -3.71 1.00
CA VAL A 43 -1.15 -2.30 1.02
C VAL A 43 -0.78 -1.70 2.37
N VAL A 44 0.19 -0.80 2.36
CA VAL A 44 0.66 -0.07 3.55
C VAL A 44 -0.27 1.11 3.81
N GLY A 45 -0.73 1.26 5.05
CA GLY A 45 -1.65 2.32 5.46
C GLY A 45 -3.13 2.04 5.18
N GLU A 46 -3.48 0.84 4.70
CA GLU A 46 -4.87 0.43 4.51
C GLU A 46 -5.57 0.27 5.87
N GLY A 47 -6.72 0.93 6.06
CA GLY A 47 -7.43 0.96 7.34
C GLY A 47 -6.73 1.74 8.47
N GLY A 48 -5.55 2.31 8.21
CA GLY A 48 -4.74 3.10 9.15
C GLY A 48 -4.60 4.57 8.75
N PRO A 49 -3.80 5.37 9.49
CA PRO A 49 -3.50 6.73 9.08
C PRO A 49 -2.79 6.73 7.73
N LEU A 50 -3.10 7.73 6.91
CA LEU A 50 -2.40 7.92 5.65
C LEU A 50 -0.91 8.16 5.91
N ILE A 51 -0.06 7.62 5.05
CA ILE A 51 1.38 7.79 5.14
C ILE A 51 1.72 9.25 4.79
N VAL A 52 2.00 10.03 5.84
CA VAL A 52 2.37 11.46 5.74
C VAL A 52 3.88 11.70 5.86
N ALA A 53 4.63 10.73 6.37
CA ALA A 53 6.08 10.79 6.47
C ALA A 53 6.74 10.24 5.21
N ASP A 54 7.93 10.76 4.87
CA ASP A 54 8.76 10.17 3.82
C ASP A 54 9.53 8.99 4.40
N ILE A 55 9.05 7.79 4.10
CA ILE A 55 9.67 6.52 4.51
C ILE A 55 10.66 6.11 3.43
N ASP A 56 11.85 5.68 3.84
CA ASP A 56 12.83 5.08 2.94
C ASP A 56 12.17 3.90 2.19
N GLY A 57 12.02 4.07 0.88
CA GLY A 57 11.29 3.10 0.07
C GLY A 57 12.01 1.77 -0.04
N ALA A 58 13.35 1.76 -0.04
CA ALA A 58 14.13 0.54 -0.19
C ALA A 58 14.02 -0.31 1.08
N GLN A 59 14.12 0.33 2.25
CA GLN A 59 13.90 -0.37 3.52
C GLN A 59 12.46 -0.86 3.67
N LEU A 60 11.47 -0.08 3.23
CA LEU A 60 10.07 -0.51 3.24
C LEU A 60 9.85 -1.71 2.31
N ALA A 61 10.42 -1.68 1.11
CA ALA A 61 10.36 -2.78 0.16
C ALA A 61 11.00 -4.05 0.74
N GLU A 62 12.20 -3.94 1.33
CA GLU A 62 12.88 -5.04 2.00
C GLU A 62 12.03 -5.63 3.13
N ALA A 63 11.49 -4.78 4.01
CA ALA A 63 10.66 -5.21 5.13
C ALA A 63 9.42 -5.98 4.65
N ILE A 64 8.75 -5.50 3.60
CA ILE A 64 7.59 -6.19 3.01
C ILE A 64 8.02 -7.52 2.38
N GLN A 65 9.07 -7.53 1.55
CA GLN A 65 9.52 -8.74 0.85
C GLN A 65 10.02 -9.83 1.80
N SER A 66 10.58 -9.45 2.95
CA SER A 66 11.00 -10.41 3.98
C SER A 66 9.84 -11.27 4.51
N ARG A 67 8.62 -10.71 4.50
CA ARG A 67 7.43 -11.33 5.06
C ARG A 67 6.44 -11.83 4.01
N TRP A 68 6.33 -11.12 2.88
CA TRP A 68 5.50 -11.48 1.73
C TRP A 68 6.33 -11.46 0.44
N PRO A 69 7.16 -12.49 0.21
CA PRO A 69 8.01 -12.57 -0.97
C PRO A 69 7.19 -12.53 -2.26
N GLY A 70 7.57 -11.67 -3.20
CA GLY A 70 6.94 -11.54 -4.51
C GLY A 70 5.60 -10.78 -4.50
N ALA A 71 5.19 -10.20 -3.37
CA ALA A 71 3.97 -9.39 -3.33
C ALA A 71 4.11 -8.08 -4.13
N THR A 72 3.02 -7.65 -4.77
CA THR A 72 2.89 -6.27 -5.25
C THR A 72 2.71 -5.36 -4.04
N MET A 73 3.52 -4.31 -3.95
CA MET A 73 3.57 -3.42 -2.78
C MET A 73 2.93 -2.10 -3.14
N LEU A 74 1.91 -1.70 -2.38
CA LEU A 74 1.19 -0.44 -2.55
C LEU A 74 1.29 0.39 -1.28
N GLU A 75 1.45 1.70 -1.44
CA GLU A 75 1.36 2.66 -0.35
C GLU A 75 0.10 3.50 -0.52
N ARG A 76 -0.72 3.56 0.53
CA ARG A 76 -1.87 4.46 0.60
C ARG A 76 -1.42 5.82 1.13
N ARG A 77 -1.44 6.84 0.27
CA ARG A 77 -0.96 8.19 0.56
C ARG A 77 -2.09 9.22 0.51
N THR A 78 -1.81 10.36 1.13
CA THR A 78 -2.68 11.54 1.10
C THR A 78 -2.37 12.38 -0.13
N ARG A 79 -3.40 12.72 -0.92
CA ARG A 79 -3.33 13.86 -1.83
C ARG A 79 -4.05 15.05 -1.18
N PRO A 80 -3.38 16.20 -0.99
CA PRO A 80 -4.05 17.41 -0.54
C PRO A 80 -5.13 17.82 -1.56
N ILE A 81 -6.38 17.95 -1.12
CA ILE A 81 -7.44 18.55 -1.95
C ILE A 81 -7.22 20.06 -1.88
N ALA A 82 -6.76 20.66 -2.98
CA ALA A 82 -6.20 22.02 -3.02
C ALA A 82 -7.17 23.18 -2.69
N SER A 83 -8.35 22.94 -2.12
CA SER A 83 -9.45 23.93 -2.18
C SER A 83 -10.37 24.01 -0.96
N THR A 84 -10.33 23.10 0.01
CA THR A 84 -11.47 22.98 0.95
C THR A 84 -11.29 23.70 2.29
N GLY A 85 -10.09 24.12 2.69
CA GLY A 85 -9.84 24.68 4.03
C GLY A 85 -10.16 23.73 5.19
N ASP A 86 -10.67 22.53 4.89
CA ASP A 86 -10.98 21.47 5.84
C ASP A 86 -9.77 20.54 5.94
N PRO A 87 -9.10 20.45 7.10
CA PRO A 87 -7.96 19.55 7.30
C PRO A 87 -8.33 18.06 7.20
N ARG A 88 -9.63 17.72 7.10
CA ARG A 88 -10.13 16.35 6.88
C ARG A 88 -10.37 16.03 5.41
N ALA A 89 -10.34 17.01 4.53
CA ALA A 89 -10.57 16.82 3.11
C ALA A 89 -9.27 16.38 2.42
N TYR A 90 -9.12 15.06 2.32
CA TYR A 90 -8.05 14.42 1.58
C TYR A 90 -8.58 13.30 0.72
N ASP A 91 -7.96 13.10 -0.44
CA ASP A 91 -8.17 11.89 -1.23
C ASP A 91 -7.08 10.87 -0.90
N ALA A 92 -7.50 9.62 -0.75
CA ALA A 92 -6.58 8.51 -0.66
C ALA A 92 -6.15 8.13 -2.07
N VAL A 93 -4.83 8.13 -2.30
CA VAL A 93 -4.24 7.71 -3.56
C VAL A 93 -3.26 6.58 -3.30
N TYR A 94 -3.09 5.71 -4.29
CA TYR A 94 -2.18 4.58 -4.19
C TYR A 94 -0.98 4.79 -5.10
N CYS A 95 0.22 4.57 -4.58
CA CYS A 95 1.41 4.40 -5.42
C CYS A 95 1.98 3.00 -5.24
N GLN A 96 2.55 2.47 -6.31
CA GLN A 96 3.25 1.19 -6.26
C GLN A 96 4.69 1.44 -5.85
N LEU A 97 5.16 0.65 -4.89
CA LEU A 97 6.55 0.63 -4.43
C LEU A 97 7.32 -0.44 -5.19
N ALA A 98 8.42 -0.06 -5.83
CA ALA A 98 9.35 -0.98 -6.48
C ALA A 98 10.41 -1.50 -5.50
N LEU A 99 11.11 -2.56 -5.89
CA LEU A 99 12.16 -3.18 -5.06
C LEU A 99 13.35 -2.25 -4.76
N ASP A 100 13.60 -1.27 -5.64
CA ASP A 100 14.63 -0.25 -5.44
C ASP A 100 14.17 0.91 -4.56
N GLY A 101 12.93 0.87 -4.06
CA GLY A 101 12.32 1.90 -3.24
C GLY A 101 11.68 3.05 -4.01
N SER A 102 11.74 3.05 -5.34
CA SER A 102 11.05 4.04 -6.15
C SER A 102 9.54 3.86 -6.11
N ARG A 103 8.82 4.97 -6.28
CA ARG A 103 7.34 5.00 -6.27
C ARG A 103 6.85 5.42 -7.64
N CYS A 104 5.88 4.67 -8.16
CA CYS A 104 5.25 4.93 -9.46
C CYS A 104 3.74 4.74 -9.38
N ASP A 105 3.04 5.11 -10.46
CA ASP A 105 1.63 4.82 -10.58
C ASP A 105 1.41 3.29 -10.68
N PRO A 106 0.48 2.72 -9.89
CA PRO A 106 0.10 1.33 -10.02
C PRO A 106 -0.48 1.02 -11.39
N ASN A 107 -0.32 -0.23 -11.85
CA ASN A 107 -1.10 -0.72 -12.97
C ASN A 107 -2.55 -0.99 -12.55
N TYR A 108 -3.35 0.08 -12.43
CA TYR A 108 -4.73 0.00 -11.97
C TYR A 108 -5.60 -0.94 -12.80
N ALA A 109 -5.41 -0.96 -14.12
CA ALA A 109 -6.18 -1.82 -15.02
C ALA A 109 -5.92 -3.30 -14.72
N GLU A 110 -4.65 -3.67 -14.50
CA GLU A 110 -4.27 -5.03 -14.14
C GLU A 110 -4.78 -5.43 -12.76
N LEU A 111 -4.62 -4.56 -11.76
CA LEU A 111 -5.10 -4.83 -10.40
C LEU A 111 -6.62 -4.98 -10.36
N SER A 112 -7.34 -4.13 -11.09
CA SER A 112 -8.80 -4.22 -11.22
C SER A 112 -9.21 -5.49 -11.96
N ALA A 113 -8.51 -5.89 -13.03
CA ALA A 113 -8.78 -7.14 -13.74
C ALA A 113 -8.52 -8.38 -12.87
N ALA A 114 -7.60 -8.28 -11.91
CA ALA A 114 -7.30 -9.32 -10.94
C ALA A 114 -8.21 -9.29 -9.69
N GLY A 115 -9.17 -8.35 -9.64
CA GLY A 115 -10.23 -8.25 -8.62
C GLY A 115 -9.99 -7.24 -7.50
N LEU A 116 -8.88 -6.47 -7.54
CA LEU A 116 -8.59 -5.42 -6.57
C LEU A 116 -8.99 -4.05 -7.13
N HIS A 117 -10.09 -3.50 -6.60
CA HIS A 117 -10.56 -2.17 -6.98
C HIS A 117 -10.01 -1.11 -6.02
N LEU A 118 -9.02 -0.36 -6.50
CA LEU A 118 -8.49 0.81 -5.80
C LEU A 118 -9.23 2.06 -6.27
N ALA A 119 -9.41 3.04 -5.38
CA ALA A 119 -9.88 4.35 -5.78
C ALA A 119 -8.89 4.95 -6.79
N HIS A 120 -9.37 5.28 -7.99
CA HIS A 120 -8.59 6.05 -8.96
C HIS A 120 -8.44 7.48 -8.46
N ALA A 121 -7.26 8.03 -8.69
CA ALA A 121 -6.90 9.41 -8.37
C ALA A 121 -7.11 10.36 -9.55
#